data_AF-A0A8R2JL10-F1
#
_entry.id   AF-A0A8R2JL10-F1
#
_cell.length_a   1.000
_cell.length_b   1.000
_cell.length_c   1.000
_cell.angle_alpha   90.00
_cell.angle_beta   90.00
_cell.angle_gamma   90.00
#
_symmetry.space_group_name_H-M   'P 1'
#
loop_
_entity.id
_entity.type
_entity.pdbx_description
1 polymer ?
#
loop_
_entity_poly.entity_id
_entity_poly.type
_entity_poly.pdbx_seq_one_letter_code
_entity_poly.pdbx_strand_id
1 'polypeptide(L)'
;MIIYPMKYLSYFITNQLNDSWIELPLLKPHHIIQSRDIKRYFTGDLESPVESYPLFQGLEKHYLRAQIARITAATQISPRDYFVLDYHSNSYKWRKLNSFQSKVMSQKWIHEYAVNEEYNPLSVYDLLEPSNWVHHTPSITEKGVTQAWTNIIESGEDLQQKSGSIEYGCKIRMNLEIGRGDGDQLEIFRNLSNDAYMGEMPPWKFELTNRFDHTNSYATIRSNLWPGAHAVARENLLDYTYHGWGHKWGAFSFTVQPLSGYQLSNFYKDDIGMTTEMGDPTPEDELEYLAIVNKRKERRSRRKINALRPFSAADEDEERILNQHDYE
;
A
#
# COMPACT_ATOMS: atom_id res chain seq x y z
N MET A 1 2.24 10.21 5.73
CA MET A 1 3.28 9.32 6.32
C MET A 1 3.85 8.47 5.19
N ILE A 2 5.05 8.80 4.69
CA ILE A 2 5.72 8.01 3.64
C ILE A 2 6.40 6.86 4.37
N ILE A 3 5.81 5.68 4.28
CA ILE A 3 6.30 4.48 4.95
C ILE A 3 7.33 3.85 4.01
N TYR A 4 8.61 3.94 4.38
CA TYR A 4 9.71 3.25 3.70
C TYR A 4 9.95 1.89 4.36
N PRO A 5 9.83 0.80 3.58
CA PRO A 5 10.69 -0.36 3.79
C PRO A 5 10.93 -1.11 2.46
N MET A 6 11.50 -0.41 1.49
CA MET A 6 12.25 -1.04 0.42
C MET A 6 13.60 -0.34 0.40
N LYS A 7 14.68 -1.10 0.24
CA LYS A 7 15.98 -0.61 -0.25
C LYS A 7 15.72 0.54 -1.23
N TYR A 8 16.39 1.69 -1.07
CA TYR A 8 16.27 2.83 -2.00
C TYR A 8 16.81 2.41 -3.38
N LEU A 9 16.02 1.62 -4.09
CA LEU A 9 16.23 1.24 -5.47
C LEU A 9 15.53 2.32 -6.29
N SER A 10 16.33 3.28 -6.73
CA SER A 10 15.95 4.23 -7.76
C SER A 10 15.90 3.47 -9.09
N TYR A 11 14.74 3.53 -9.74
CA TYR A 11 14.54 2.95 -11.06
C TYR A 11 14.53 4.08 -12.07
N PHE A 12 15.33 3.94 -13.11
CA PHE A 12 15.38 4.90 -14.21
C PHE A 12 14.70 4.28 -15.43
N ILE A 13 13.95 5.10 -16.15
CA ILE A 13 13.25 4.70 -17.36
C ILE A 13 13.65 5.58 -18.53
N THR A 14 13.67 4.97 -19.71
CA THR A 14 13.77 5.67 -20.98
C THR A 14 12.90 4.97 -22.03
N ASN A 15 12.32 5.72 -22.96
CA ASN A 15 11.55 5.17 -24.08
C ASN A 15 12.46 4.67 -25.21
N GLN A 16 13.60 5.33 -25.41
CA GLN A 16 14.64 4.94 -26.37
C GLN A 16 16.00 4.90 -25.67
N LEU A 17 16.87 3.99 -26.08
CA LEU A 17 18.17 3.80 -25.41
C LEU A 17 19.08 5.04 -25.43
N ASN A 18 18.85 5.97 -26.34
CA ASN A 18 19.64 7.20 -26.51
C ASN A 18 19.03 8.44 -25.84
N ASP A 19 17.84 8.33 -25.25
CA ASP A 19 17.14 9.47 -24.64
C ASP A 19 17.59 9.71 -23.18
N SER A 20 17.13 10.82 -22.62
CA SER A 20 17.33 11.14 -21.21
C SER A 20 16.62 10.14 -20.30
N TRP A 21 17.33 9.67 -19.28
CA TRP A 21 16.79 8.76 -18.29
C TRP A 21 16.03 9.53 -17.21
N ILE A 22 14.80 9.11 -16.93
CA ILE A 22 13.91 9.73 -15.93
C ILE A 22 13.84 8.82 -14.72
N GLU A 23 14.06 9.37 -13.52
CA GLU A 23 13.89 8.61 -12.28
C GLU A 23 12.40 8.43 -11.95
N LEU A 24 12.00 7.20 -11.66
CA LEU A 24 10.65 6.88 -11.21
C LEU A 24 10.43 7.27 -9.74
N PRO A 25 9.24 7.76 -9.38
CA PRO A 25 8.95 8.19 -8.02
C PRO A 25 8.90 7.00 -7.06
N LEU A 26 9.03 7.30 -5.77
CA LEU A 26 8.85 6.30 -4.72
C LEU A 26 7.38 5.89 -4.57
N LEU A 27 7.17 4.63 -4.22
CA LEU A 27 5.83 4.08 -4.03
C LEU A 27 5.31 4.30 -2.61
N LYS A 28 3.98 4.41 -2.52
CA LYS A 28 3.22 4.25 -1.29
C LYS A 28 2.56 2.87 -1.30
N PRO A 29 2.27 2.26 -0.13
CA PRO A 29 1.64 0.95 -0.06
C PRO A 29 0.32 0.86 -0.85
N HIS A 30 -0.49 1.93 -0.83
CA HIS A 30 -1.76 1.98 -1.56
C HIS A 30 -1.58 1.83 -3.09
N HIS A 31 -0.47 2.30 -3.68
CA HIS A 31 -0.23 2.15 -5.12
C HIS A 31 -0.05 0.66 -5.47
N ILE A 32 0.65 -0.09 -4.62
CA ILE A 32 0.87 -1.52 -4.82
C ILE A 32 -0.45 -2.27 -4.67
N ILE A 33 -1.24 -1.94 -3.64
CA ILE A 33 -2.56 -2.56 -3.41
C ILE A 33 -3.46 -2.33 -4.63
N GLN A 34 -3.71 -1.06 -5.00
CA GLN A 34 -4.58 -0.71 -6.12
C GLN A 34 -4.10 -1.31 -7.44
N SER A 35 -2.78 -1.39 -7.68
CA SER A 35 -2.25 -1.98 -8.91
C SER A 35 -2.61 -3.46 -9.09
N ARG A 36 -2.95 -4.19 -8.02
CA ARG A 36 -3.36 -5.61 -8.10
C ARG A 36 -4.71 -5.78 -8.79
N ASP A 37 -5.59 -4.81 -8.62
CA ASP A 37 -6.95 -4.82 -9.15
C ASP A 37 -7.07 -4.13 -10.51
N ILE A 38 -5.94 -3.72 -11.10
CA ILE A 38 -5.91 -2.99 -12.36
C ILE A 38 -5.16 -3.80 -13.41
N LYS A 39 -5.83 -4.06 -14.53
CA LYS A 39 -5.24 -4.65 -15.73
C LYS A 39 -5.40 -3.68 -16.90
N ARG A 40 -4.43 -2.77 -17.06
CA ARG A 40 -4.39 -1.77 -18.13
C ARG A 40 -3.04 -1.79 -18.84
N TYR A 41 -3.05 -1.59 -20.16
CA TYR A 41 -1.82 -1.41 -20.92
C TYR A 41 -1.25 -0.01 -20.67
N PHE A 42 0.08 0.10 -20.72
CA PHE A 42 0.78 1.37 -20.62
C PHE A 42 0.60 2.18 -21.90
N THR A 43 0.44 3.49 -21.75
CA THR A 43 0.35 4.43 -22.88
C THR A 43 1.72 4.86 -23.38
N GLY A 44 2.74 4.79 -22.51
CA GLY A 44 4.09 5.28 -22.79
C GLY A 44 4.30 6.74 -22.38
N ASP A 45 3.26 7.39 -21.83
CA ASP A 45 3.34 8.72 -21.21
C ASP A 45 3.30 8.60 -19.68
N LEU A 46 4.36 9.05 -19.02
CA LEU A 46 4.54 8.94 -17.57
C LEU A 46 3.58 9.83 -16.77
N GLU A 47 3.11 10.94 -17.35
CA GLU A 47 2.21 11.89 -16.70
C GLU A 47 0.72 11.61 -17.00
N SER A 48 0.44 10.60 -17.82
CA SER A 48 -0.93 10.18 -18.12
C SER A 48 -1.63 9.60 -16.87
N PRO A 49 -2.92 9.93 -16.64
CA PRO A 49 -3.70 9.30 -15.58
C PRO A 49 -4.03 7.84 -15.93
N VAL A 50 -4.03 6.96 -14.94
CA VAL A 50 -4.44 5.56 -15.14
C VAL A 50 -5.96 5.46 -15.02
N GLU A 51 -6.63 5.44 -16.17
CA GLU A 51 -8.08 5.26 -16.25
C GLU A 51 -8.47 3.82 -15.88
N SER A 52 -8.86 3.59 -14.62
CA SER A 52 -9.28 2.27 -14.14
C SER A 52 -10.41 2.34 -13.12
N TYR A 53 -11.12 1.22 -12.99
CA TYR A 53 -12.00 0.96 -11.85
C TYR A 53 -11.54 -0.35 -11.19
N PRO A 54 -11.09 -0.34 -9.91
CA PRO A 54 -11.03 0.80 -8.98
C PRO A 54 -10.09 1.94 -9.42
N LEU A 55 -10.34 3.14 -8.89
CA LEU A 55 -9.54 4.34 -9.19
C LEU A 55 -8.11 4.17 -8.67
N PHE A 56 -7.14 4.38 -9.56
CA PHE A 56 -5.74 4.43 -9.20
C PHE A 56 -5.36 5.83 -8.71
N GLN A 57 -4.90 5.93 -7.46
CA GLN A 57 -4.49 7.21 -6.86
C GLN A 57 -3.06 7.56 -7.26
N GLY A 58 -2.83 7.77 -8.56
CA GLY A 58 -1.52 8.12 -9.11
C GLY A 58 -1.54 8.25 -10.64
N LEU A 59 -0.40 8.67 -11.17
CA LEU A 59 -0.13 8.73 -12.61
C LEU A 59 0.50 7.42 -13.12
N GLU A 60 0.65 7.27 -14.43
CA GLU A 60 1.22 6.08 -15.07
C GLU A 60 2.61 5.72 -14.53
N LYS A 61 3.47 6.70 -14.23
CA LYS A 61 4.78 6.48 -13.59
C LYS A 61 4.69 5.73 -12.25
N HIS A 62 3.64 5.96 -11.46
CA HIS A 62 3.43 5.26 -10.19
C HIS A 62 2.91 3.85 -10.41
N TYR A 63 2.02 3.66 -11.40
CA TYR A 63 1.54 2.33 -11.78
C TYR A 63 2.67 1.47 -12.31
N LEU A 64 3.50 2.03 -13.20
CA LEU A 64 4.68 1.35 -13.73
C LEU A 64 5.65 0.95 -12.63
N ARG A 65 5.99 1.90 -11.73
CA ARG A 65 6.87 1.61 -10.60
C ARG A 65 6.28 0.52 -9.69
N ALA A 66 4.95 0.48 -9.51
CA ALA A 66 4.25 -0.55 -8.75
C ALA A 66 4.32 -1.92 -9.44
N GLN A 67 4.15 -1.97 -10.76
CA GLN A 67 4.33 -3.21 -11.53
C GLN A 67 5.76 -3.73 -11.44
N ILE A 68 6.78 -2.85 -11.57
CA ILE A 68 8.18 -3.23 -11.39
C ILE A 68 8.39 -3.83 -9.99
N ALA A 69 7.91 -3.17 -8.94
CA ALA A 69 8.05 -3.68 -7.57
C ALA A 69 7.43 -5.08 -7.41
N ARG A 70 6.24 -5.30 -7.99
CA ARG A 70 5.53 -6.58 -7.93
C ARG A 70 6.23 -7.69 -8.72
N ILE A 71 6.77 -7.37 -9.90
CA ILE A 71 7.51 -8.32 -10.74
C ILE A 71 8.81 -8.67 -10.02
N THR A 72 9.61 -7.67 -9.65
CA THR A 72 10.88 -7.84 -8.93
C THR A 72 10.71 -8.73 -7.70
N ALA A 73 9.74 -8.43 -6.84
CA ALA A 73 9.51 -9.20 -5.61
C ALA A 73 9.00 -10.63 -5.83
N ALA A 74 8.51 -10.96 -7.03
CA ALA A 74 7.94 -12.26 -7.35
C ALA A 74 8.81 -13.10 -8.30
N THR A 75 9.72 -12.47 -9.05
CA THR A 75 10.44 -13.15 -10.13
C THR A 75 11.96 -13.12 -10.00
N GLN A 76 12.52 -12.37 -9.05
CA GLN A 76 13.96 -12.39 -8.80
C GLN A 76 14.34 -13.60 -7.95
N ILE A 77 14.94 -14.57 -8.64
CA ILE A 77 15.30 -15.87 -8.10
C ILE A 77 16.79 -16.12 -8.36
N SER A 78 17.39 -16.95 -7.51
CA SER A 78 18.79 -17.38 -7.63
C SER A 78 18.91 -18.85 -7.25
N PRO A 79 19.94 -19.55 -7.76
CA PRO A 79 20.30 -20.85 -7.23
C PRO A 79 20.55 -20.75 -5.72
N ARG A 80 20.26 -21.84 -5.01
CA ARG A 80 20.54 -21.97 -3.59
C ARG A 80 22.01 -21.69 -3.33
N ASP A 81 22.31 -20.99 -2.23
CA ASP A 81 23.65 -20.62 -1.78
C ASP A 81 24.44 -19.66 -2.70
N TYR A 82 23.84 -19.16 -3.79
CA TYR A 82 24.46 -18.15 -4.67
C TYR A 82 24.63 -16.80 -3.96
N PHE A 83 23.67 -16.44 -3.11
CA PHE A 83 23.73 -15.23 -2.28
C PHE A 83 23.79 -15.60 -0.81
N VAL A 84 24.60 -14.88 -0.05
CA VAL A 84 24.72 -15.00 1.40
C VAL A 84 24.38 -13.65 2.04
N LEU A 85 23.72 -13.66 3.19
CA LEU A 85 23.45 -12.43 3.93
C LEU A 85 24.76 -11.84 4.45
N ASP A 86 25.01 -10.58 4.13
CA ASP A 86 26.15 -9.83 4.66
C ASP A 86 25.79 -9.27 6.03
N TYR A 87 26.11 -10.03 7.08
CA TYR A 87 25.96 -9.59 8.47
C TYR A 87 27.02 -8.56 8.90
N HIS A 88 28.05 -8.36 8.08
CA HIS A 88 29.21 -7.54 8.38
C HIS A 88 29.15 -6.14 7.77
N SER A 89 28.27 -5.88 6.80
CA SER A 89 27.92 -4.53 6.36
C SER A 89 27.17 -3.79 7.47
N ASN A 90 27.96 -3.28 8.39
CA ASN A 90 27.56 -2.31 9.38
C ASN A 90 27.70 -0.91 8.75
N SER A 91 27.09 -0.69 7.59
CA SER A 91 27.22 0.54 6.77
C SER A 91 26.45 1.74 7.37
N TYR A 92 27.04 2.26 8.45
CA TYR A 92 27.28 3.65 8.85
C TYR A 92 26.30 4.79 8.49
N LYS A 93 25.99 5.57 9.54
CA LYS A 93 25.60 7.01 9.54
C LYS A 93 24.23 7.36 8.94
N TRP A 94 23.18 6.94 9.65
CA TRP A 94 21.87 7.59 9.52
C TRP A 94 21.98 9.01 10.11
N ARG A 95 22.12 10.03 9.24
CA ARG A 95 22.08 11.45 9.63
C ARG A 95 20.83 11.69 10.47
N LYS A 96 21.00 12.30 11.66
CA LYS A 96 19.95 12.80 12.59
C LYS A 96 18.55 12.89 11.95
N LEU A 97 17.77 11.82 12.02
CA LEU A 97 16.32 11.87 11.80
C LEU A 97 15.65 11.68 13.17
N ASN A 98 15.06 12.76 13.70
CA ASN A 98 14.43 12.80 15.03
C ASN A 98 12.98 12.26 15.03
N SER A 99 12.70 11.11 14.43
CA SER A 99 11.34 10.54 14.48
C SER A 99 11.35 9.03 14.68
N PHE A 100 10.20 8.48 15.09
CA PHE A 100 9.86 7.05 15.21
C PHE A 100 10.50 6.14 14.14
N GLN A 101 10.72 6.69 12.94
CA GLN A 101 11.42 6.09 11.80
C GLN A 101 12.85 5.59 12.15
N SER A 102 13.63 6.32 12.95
CA SER A 102 14.98 5.90 13.34
C SER A 102 14.97 4.71 14.28
N LYS A 103 13.92 4.54 15.09
CA LYS A 103 13.78 3.40 16.01
C LYS A 103 13.42 2.13 15.25
N VAL A 104 12.54 2.24 14.25
CA VAL A 104 12.17 1.13 13.35
C VAL A 104 13.31 0.75 12.40
N MET A 105 14.07 1.73 11.89
CA MET A 105 15.24 1.51 11.02
C MET A 105 16.50 1.09 11.80
N SER A 106 16.56 1.33 13.12
CA SER A 106 17.63 0.83 14.01
C SER A 106 17.50 -0.65 14.35
N GLN A 107 16.33 -1.25 14.11
CA GLN A 107 16.20 -2.70 14.13
C GLN A 107 16.93 -3.22 12.88
N LYS A 108 17.90 -4.09 13.13
CA LYS A 108 18.98 -4.48 12.23
C LYS A 108 18.46 -5.32 11.05
N TRP A 109 17.89 -4.68 10.02
CA TRP A 109 17.39 -5.39 8.84
C TRP A 109 18.44 -5.40 7.72
N ILE A 110 19.12 -6.54 7.60
CA ILE A 110 20.09 -6.79 6.54
C ILE A 110 19.33 -7.09 5.25
N HIS A 111 19.16 -6.08 4.39
CA HIS A 111 18.75 -6.27 2.98
C HIS A 111 19.98 -6.34 2.06
N GLU A 112 21.17 -6.47 2.65
CA GLU A 112 22.42 -6.59 1.95
C GLU A 112 22.82 -8.06 1.94
N TYR A 113 22.51 -8.71 0.83
CA TYR A 113 23.12 -9.98 0.49
C TYR A 113 24.28 -9.69 -0.47
N ALA A 114 25.34 -10.47 -0.34
CA ALA A 114 26.49 -10.45 -1.23
C ALA A 114 26.53 -11.75 -2.05
N VAL A 115 27.16 -11.69 -3.22
CA VAL A 115 27.46 -12.90 -4.00
C VAL A 115 28.40 -13.75 -3.16
N ASN A 116 28.08 -15.03 -3.03
CA ASN A 116 28.90 -15.97 -2.30
C ASN A 116 30.19 -16.27 -3.07
N GLU A 117 31.34 -15.87 -2.53
CA GLU A 117 32.66 -16.13 -3.14
C GLU A 117 33.01 -17.63 -3.15
N GLU A 118 32.46 -18.41 -2.21
CA GLU A 118 32.65 -19.86 -2.10
C GLU A 118 31.50 -20.65 -2.75
N TYR A 119 30.76 -20.04 -3.68
CA TYR A 119 29.65 -20.69 -4.35
C TYR A 119 30.12 -21.91 -5.15
N ASN A 120 29.59 -23.09 -4.81
CA ASN A 120 29.78 -24.29 -5.61
C ASN A 120 28.66 -24.39 -6.66
N PRO A 121 28.97 -24.27 -7.96
CA PRO A 121 27.96 -24.29 -8.99
C PRO A 121 27.23 -25.62 -9.05
N LEU A 122 25.91 -25.56 -9.12
CA LEU A 122 25.05 -26.72 -9.33
C LEU A 122 25.18 -27.25 -10.75
N SER A 123 24.98 -28.55 -10.95
CA SER A 123 24.93 -29.12 -12.28
C SER A 123 23.72 -28.56 -13.05
N VAL A 124 23.79 -28.56 -14.38
CA VAL A 124 22.69 -28.06 -15.22
C VAL A 124 21.40 -28.86 -14.98
N TYR A 125 21.50 -30.13 -14.60
CA TYR A 125 20.33 -30.96 -14.25
C TYR A 125 19.75 -30.59 -12.89
N ASP A 126 20.59 -30.28 -11.91
CA ASP A 126 20.13 -29.83 -10.59
C ASP A 126 19.42 -28.47 -10.69
N LEU A 127 19.85 -27.60 -11.61
CA LEU A 127 19.20 -26.33 -11.87
C LEU A 127 17.79 -26.47 -12.49
N LEU A 128 17.40 -27.67 -12.97
CA LEU A 128 16.04 -27.92 -13.45
C LEU A 128 15.05 -28.21 -12.31
N GLU A 129 15.54 -28.46 -11.10
CA GLU A 129 14.71 -28.79 -9.94
C GLU A 129 14.32 -27.51 -9.18
N PRO A 130 13.02 -27.24 -8.95
CA PRO A 130 12.57 -26.04 -8.24
C PRO A 130 13.14 -25.92 -6.82
N SER A 131 13.42 -27.05 -6.17
CA SER A 131 13.95 -27.10 -4.80
C SER A 131 15.34 -26.48 -4.65
N ASN A 132 16.07 -26.35 -5.77
CA ASN A 132 17.41 -25.77 -5.82
C ASN A 132 17.40 -24.26 -6.08
N TRP A 133 16.22 -23.65 -6.17
CA TRP A 133 16.06 -22.22 -6.39
C TRP A 133 15.43 -21.55 -5.18
N VAL A 134 15.88 -20.33 -4.91
CA VAL A 134 15.35 -19.46 -3.86
C VAL A 134 15.05 -18.07 -4.41
N HIS A 135 14.01 -17.44 -3.89
CA HIS A 135 13.81 -15.99 -4.02
C HIS A 135 14.89 -15.28 -3.20
N HIS A 136 15.45 -14.18 -3.70
CA HIS A 136 16.39 -13.36 -2.94
C HIS A 136 15.90 -11.92 -2.73
N THR A 137 14.73 -11.59 -3.26
CA THR A 137 14.03 -10.33 -2.99
C THR A 137 12.97 -10.49 -1.90
N PRO A 138 12.74 -9.46 -1.07
CA PRO A 138 11.70 -9.51 -0.06
C PRO A 138 10.31 -9.58 -0.72
N SER A 139 9.51 -10.55 -0.29
CA SER A 139 8.14 -10.70 -0.80
C SER A 139 7.21 -9.59 -0.31
N ILE A 140 6.25 -9.21 -1.15
CA ILE A 140 5.28 -8.15 -0.88
C ILE A 140 3.96 -8.77 -0.41
N THR A 141 3.48 -8.34 0.76
CA THR A 141 2.22 -8.81 1.37
C THR A 141 0.98 -8.13 0.79
N GLU A 142 -0.20 -8.65 1.13
CA GLU A 142 -1.49 -8.06 0.78
C GLU A 142 -1.62 -6.59 1.21
N LYS A 143 -0.95 -6.20 2.31
CA LYS A 143 -0.89 -4.81 2.81
C LYS A 143 -0.03 -3.86 1.94
N GLY A 144 0.55 -4.35 0.84
CA GLY A 144 1.34 -3.54 -0.09
C GLY A 144 2.72 -3.15 0.45
N VAL A 145 3.21 -3.85 1.47
CA VAL A 145 4.52 -3.66 2.10
C VAL A 145 5.27 -4.99 2.13
N THR A 146 6.56 -4.97 2.45
CA THR A 146 7.35 -6.21 2.59
C THR A 146 6.90 -7.01 3.82
N GLN A 147 7.06 -8.34 3.79
CA GLN A 147 6.71 -9.22 4.92
C GLN A 147 7.39 -8.82 6.23
N ALA A 148 8.67 -8.44 6.16
CA ALA A 148 9.38 -7.91 7.32
C ALA A 148 8.67 -6.69 7.94
N TRP A 149 8.09 -5.82 7.12
CA TRP A 149 7.40 -4.64 7.59
C TRP A 149 6.02 -4.92 8.18
N THR A 150 5.29 -5.91 7.65
CA THR A 150 4.01 -6.31 8.26
C THR A 150 4.21 -6.84 9.67
N ASN A 151 5.25 -7.66 9.87
CA ASN A 151 5.58 -8.24 11.17
C ASN A 151 5.90 -7.14 12.20
N ILE A 152 6.58 -6.06 11.77
CA ILE A 152 6.85 -4.90 12.63
C ILE A 152 5.56 -4.19 13.04
N ILE A 153 4.67 -3.89 12.07
CA ILE A 153 3.40 -3.21 12.35
C ILE A 153 2.60 -4.02 13.38
N GLU A 154 2.48 -5.33 13.16
CA GLU A 154 1.72 -6.23 14.04
C GLU A 154 2.35 -6.33 15.44
N SER A 155 3.68 -6.44 15.52
CA SER A 155 4.39 -6.44 16.82
C SER A 155 4.26 -5.11 17.59
N GLY A 156 4.07 -4.00 16.88
CA GLY A 156 3.87 -2.67 17.46
C GLY A 156 2.45 -2.45 17.99
N GLU A 157 1.44 -3.03 17.34
CA GLU A 157 0.04 -2.98 17.77
C GLU A 157 -0.19 -3.78 19.06
N ASP A 158 0.47 -4.94 19.22
CA ASP A 158 0.43 -5.73 20.45
C ASP A 158 1.02 -5.01 21.68
N LEU A 159 1.98 -4.10 21.46
CA LEU A 159 2.57 -3.28 22.51
C LEU A 159 1.67 -2.11 22.93
N GLN A 160 0.79 -1.62 22.06
CA GLN A 160 -0.15 -0.54 22.38
C GLN A 160 -1.35 -1.02 23.22
N GLN A 161 -1.73 -2.29 23.13
CA GLN A 161 -2.77 -2.87 24.00
C GLN A 161 -2.29 -3.21 25.42
N LYS A 162 -0.98 -3.18 25.69
CA LYS A 162 -0.39 -3.49 27.01
C LYS A 162 0.34 -2.28 27.63
N SER A 163 -0.22 -1.08 27.53
CA SER A 163 0.26 0.07 28.30
C SER A 163 -0.27 0.02 29.74
N GLY A 164 0.33 -0.83 30.55
CA GLY A 164 0.14 -0.89 31.99
C GLY A 164 1.43 -1.36 32.65
N SER A 165 2.41 -0.45 32.71
CA SER A 165 3.64 -0.53 33.52
C SER A 165 4.55 -1.73 33.23
N ILE A 166 5.76 -1.51 32.67
CA ILE A 166 7.01 -2.13 33.14
C ILE A 166 8.22 -1.47 32.45
N GLU A 167 9.24 -1.29 33.27
CA GLU A 167 10.58 -0.76 33.07
C GLU A 167 11.33 -1.11 31.79
N TYR A 168 12.23 -0.19 31.44
CA TYR A 168 13.27 -0.28 30.43
C TYR A 168 14.08 -1.57 30.55
N GLY A 169 13.88 -2.46 29.58
CA GLY A 169 14.65 -3.69 29.48
C GLY A 169 14.17 -4.59 28.34
N CYS A 170 14.08 -4.07 27.12
CA CYS A 170 13.75 -4.90 25.96
C CYS A 170 14.95 -5.80 25.58
N LYS A 171 15.16 -6.87 26.35
CA LYS A 171 15.74 -8.09 25.79
C LYS A 171 14.65 -8.71 24.93
N ILE A 172 14.60 -8.31 23.65
CA ILE A 172 14.00 -9.18 22.64
C ILE A 172 14.83 -10.46 22.69
N ARG A 173 14.27 -11.52 23.27
CA ARG A 173 14.71 -12.87 22.92
C ARG A 173 14.32 -13.04 21.45
N MET A 174 15.16 -12.53 20.56
CA MET A 174 15.36 -13.24 19.32
C MET A 174 15.88 -14.58 19.81
N ASN A 175 15.09 -15.64 19.69
CA ASN A 175 15.65 -16.97 19.68
C ASN A 175 16.50 -17.06 18.40
N LEU A 176 17.62 -16.35 18.39
CA LEU A 176 18.80 -16.73 17.66
C LEU A 176 19.47 -17.79 18.53
N GLU A 177 18.74 -18.86 18.82
CA GLU A 177 19.42 -20.11 19.05
C GLU A 177 20.13 -20.34 17.72
N ILE A 178 21.46 -20.23 17.75
CA ILE A 178 22.34 -20.84 16.77
C ILE A 178 22.14 -22.34 16.98
N GLY A 179 20.96 -22.82 16.57
CA GLY A 179 20.59 -24.19 16.51
C GLY A 179 21.40 -24.77 15.39
N ARG A 180 22.43 -25.53 15.75
CA ARG A 180 22.93 -26.57 14.87
C ARG A 180 21.74 -27.50 14.59
N GLY A 181 21.06 -27.28 13.49
CA GLY A 181 19.89 -28.02 13.06
C GLY A 181 19.44 -27.50 11.70
N ASP A 182 19.40 -28.38 10.72
CA ASP A 182 18.90 -28.12 9.38
C ASP A 182 17.55 -27.38 9.40
N GLY A 183 17.43 -26.31 8.58
CA GLY A 183 16.13 -26.01 7.95
C GLY A 183 15.49 -24.64 8.15
N ASP A 184 15.97 -23.74 9.01
CA ASP A 184 15.41 -22.37 9.07
C ASP A 184 16.11 -21.47 8.05
N GLN A 185 15.75 -21.67 6.78
CA GLN A 185 16.05 -20.74 5.69
C GLN A 185 15.45 -19.38 6.07
N LEU A 186 16.34 -18.43 6.32
CA LEU A 186 16.05 -17.02 6.59
C LEU A 186 14.86 -16.53 5.73
N GLU A 187 13.91 -15.79 6.31
CA GLU A 187 12.63 -15.38 5.67
C GLU A 187 12.78 -14.76 4.27
N ILE A 188 13.97 -14.22 3.95
CA ILE A 188 14.33 -13.66 2.65
C ILE A 188 14.57 -14.71 1.55
N PHE A 189 15.14 -15.87 1.88
CA PHE A 189 15.51 -16.94 0.94
C PHE A 189 14.45 -18.04 0.91
N ARG A 190 13.30 -17.72 0.33
CA ARG A 190 12.19 -18.66 0.19
C ARG A 190 12.43 -19.63 -0.98
N ASN A 191 12.27 -20.92 -0.73
CA ASN A 191 12.33 -21.95 -1.77
C ASN A 191 11.18 -21.83 -2.80
N LEU A 192 11.49 -22.00 -4.09
CA LEU A 192 10.50 -21.96 -5.18
C LEU A 192 9.48 -23.10 -5.12
N SER A 193 9.84 -24.26 -4.53
CA SER A 193 8.90 -25.37 -4.35
C SER A 193 7.71 -25.01 -3.46
N ASN A 194 7.83 -23.96 -2.64
CA ASN A 194 6.76 -23.47 -1.78
C ASN A 194 5.87 -22.42 -2.48
N ASP A 195 6.13 -22.07 -3.75
CA ASP A 195 5.32 -21.10 -4.46
C ASP A 195 3.95 -21.67 -4.83
N ALA A 196 2.92 -20.82 -4.70
CA ALA A 196 1.54 -21.22 -4.91
C ALA A 196 1.24 -21.55 -6.39
N TYR A 197 0.63 -22.70 -6.61
CA TYR A 197 0.04 -23.09 -7.89
C TYR A 197 -1.22 -22.24 -8.16
N MET A 198 -1.44 -21.89 -9.42
CA MET A 198 -2.67 -21.22 -9.85
C MET A 198 -3.54 -22.20 -10.63
N GLY A 199 -4.49 -22.83 -9.94
CA GLY A 199 -5.22 -23.98 -10.49
C GLY A 199 -4.27 -25.15 -10.70
N GLU A 200 -4.21 -25.67 -11.93
CA GLU A 200 -3.31 -26.78 -12.30
C GLU A 200 -1.96 -26.31 -12.84
N MET A 201 -1.76 -25.00 -13.07
CA MET A 201 -0.53 -24.50 -13.68
C MET A 201 0.56 -24.26 -12.63
N PRO A 202 1.76 -24.86 -12.79
CA PRO A 202 2.89 -24.56 -11.91
C PRO A 202 3.33 -23.11 -12.07
N PRO A 203 3.83 -22.45 -11.01
CA PRO A 203 4.26 -21.06 -11.06
C PRO A 203 5.48 -20.83 -11.97
N TRP A 204 6.31 -21.86 -12.12
CA TRP A 204 7.58 -21.83 -12.84
C TRP A 204 7.68 -22.98 -13.83
N LYS A 205 8.44 -22.76 -14.91
CA LYS A 205 8.85 -23.83 -15.83
C LYS A 205 10.35 -23.75 -16.07
N PHE A 206 10.99 -24.90 -15.98
CA PHE A 206 12.43 -25.09 -16.09
C PHE A 206 12.74 -25.78 -17.42
N GLU A 207 13.64 -25.19 -18.22
CA GLU A 207 14.03 -25.72 -19.52
C GLU A 207 15.52 -25.52 -19.76
N LEU A 208 16.13 -26.41 -20.54
CA LEU A 208 17.47 -26.21 -21.08
C LEU A 208 17.40 -25.42 -22.38
N THR A 209 18.37 -24.54 -22.61
CA THR A 209 18.52 -23.85 -23.90
C THR A 209 18.78 -24.83 -25.03
N ASN A 210 19.60 -25.85 -24.78
CA ASN A 210 19.85 -26.95 -25.70
C ASN A 210 19.57 -28.29 -25.00
N ARG A 211 18.72 -29.12 -25.61
CA ARG A 211 18.37 -30.43 -25.07
C ARG A 211 19.35 -31.54 -25.44
N PHE A 212 20.25 -31.28 -26.40
CA PHE A 212 21.10 -32.30 -27.02
C PHE A 212 22.59 -32.19 -26.64
N ASP A 213 23.08 -30.98 -26.38
CA ASP A 213 24.47 -30.76 -25.95
C ASP A 213 24.52 -30.13 -24.56
N HIS A 214 24.88 -30.93 -23.56
CA HIS A 214 24.92 -30.52 -22.17
C HIS A 214 26.21 -29.77 -21.79
N THR A 215 27.21 -29.71 -22.68
CA THR A 215 28.50 -29.06 -22.40
C THR A 215 28.43 -27.54 -22.42
N ASN A 216 27.52 -26.97 -23.21
CA ASN A 216 27.30 -25.52 -23.35
C ASN A 216 25.83 -25.11 -23.20
N SER A 217 25.10 -25.85 -22.37
CA SER A 217 23.69 -25.54 -22.07
C SER A 217 23.55 -24.62 -20.87
N TYR A 218 22.52 -23.79 -20.90
CA TYR A 218 22.09 -22.95 -19.78
C TYR A 218 20.74 -23.43 -19.28
N ALA A 219 20.53 -23.33 -17.97
CA ALA A 219 19.20 -23.50 -17.39
C ALA A 219 18.42 -22.19 -17.54
N THR A 220 17.27 -22.27 -18.19
CA THR A 220 16.33 -21.15 -18.33
C THR A 220 15.07 -21.44 -17.53
N ILE A 221 14.73 -20.52 -16.65
CA ILE A 221 13.55 -20.58 -15.80
C ILE A 221 12.62 -19.47 -16.27
N ARG A 222 11.38 -19.83 -16.58
CA ARG A 222 10.34 -18.89 -16.98
C ARG A 222 9.24 -18.84 -15.93
N SER A 223 8.78 -17.65 -15.59
CA SER A 223 7.58 -17.50 -14.75
C SER A 223 6.33 -17.69 -15.59
N ASN A 224 5.43 -18.58 -15.17
CA ASN A 224 4.11 -18.69 -15.77
C ASN A 224 3.14 -17.64 -15.20
N LEU A 225 3.38 -17.16 -13.97
CA LEU A 225 2.59 -16.11 -13.33
C LEU A 225 2.88 -14.71 -13.91
N TRP A 226 4.13 -14.46 -14.30
CA TRP A 226 4.54 -13.22 -14.94
C TRP A 226 5.16 -13.53 -16.31
N PRO A 227 4.31 -13.70 -17.34
CA PRO A 227 4.80 -13.96 -18.69
C PRO A 227 5.78 -12.87 -19.12
N GLY A 228 6.97 -13.31 -19.58
CA GLY A 228 8.07 -12.43 -19.93
C GLY A 228 9.19 -12.37 -18.89
N ALA A 229 8.99 -12.87 -17.67
CA ALA A 229 10.05 -13.01 -16.68
C ALA A 229 10.86 -14.27 -16.93
N HIS A 230 12.17 -14.08 -17.15
CA HIS A 230 13.13 -15.15 -17.37
C HIS A 230 14.33 -14.99 -16.44
N ALA A 231 14.74 -16.10 -15.83
CA ALA A 231 16.04 -16.22 -15.18
C ALA A 231 16.88 -17.22 -15.96
N VAL A 232 18.16 -16.91 -16.14
CA VAL A 232 19.12 -17.79 -16.81
C VAL A 232 20.27 -18.02 -15.85
N ALA A 233 20.62 -19.28 -15.64
CA ALA A 233 21.79 -19.64 -14.85
C ALA A 233 22.66 -20.69 -15.54
N ARG A 234 23.96 -20.55 -15.32
CA ARG A 234 24.98 -21.54 -15.64
C ARG A 234 26.20 -21.26 -14.77
N GLU A 235 26.67 -22.27 -14.06
CA GLU A 235 27.85 -22.14 -13.21
C GLU A 235 27.71 -20.92 -12.28
N ASN A 236 28.61 -19.94 -12.38
CA ASN A 236 28.58 -18.71 -11.58
C ASN A 236 27.87 -17.54 -12.27
N LEU A 237 27.24 -17.77 -13.42
CA LEU A 237 26.46 -16.77 -14.13
C LEU A 237 24.99 -16.91 -13.75
N LEU A 238 24.42 -15.80 -13.28
CA LEU A 238 22.99 -15.65 -13.01
C LEU A 238 22.55 -14.30 -13.55
N ASP A 239 21.58 -14.34 -14.46
CA ASP A 239 20.94 -13.14 -15.00
C ASP A 239 19.41 -13.27 -14.96
N TYR A 240 18.74 -12.13 -14.83
CA TYR A 240 17.30 -12.02 -14.88
C TYR A 240 16.90 -10.94 -15.87
N THR A 241 15.85 -11.20 -16.63
CA THR A 241 15.26 -10.21 -17.53
C THR A 241 13.74 -10.31 -17.52
N TYR A 242 13.09 -9.17 -17.70
CA TYR A 242 11.65 -9.11 -17.89
C TYR A 242 11.33 -8.43 -19.22
N HIS A 243 10.63 -9.13 -20.10
CA HIS A 243 10.17 -8.62 -21.39
C HIS A 243 8.69 -8.91 -21.55
N GLY A 244 7.82 -7.91 -21.33
CA GLY A 244 6.39 -8.11 -21.45
C GLY A 244 5.56 -6.90 -21.08
N TRP A 245 4.25 -7.10 -21.07
CA TRP A 245 3.25 -6.04 -20.87
C TRP A 245 3.04 -5.63 -19.40
N GLY A 246 3.75 -6.24 -18.47
CA GLY A 246 3.59 -5.99 -17.04
C GLY A 246 2.27 -6.52 -16.47
N HIS A 247 1.65 -7.55 -17.06
CA HIS A 247 0.41 -8.13 -16.55
C HIS A 247 0.65 -9.48 -15.89
N LYS A 248 0.10 -9.65 -14.68
CA LYS A 248 0.08 -10.94 -14.00
C LYS A 248 -0.92 -11.86 -14.70
N TRP A 249 -0.51 -13.09 -14.97
CA TRP A 249 -1.40 -14.14 -15.43
C TRP A 249 -2.34 -14.56 -14.29
N GLY A 250 -3.60 -14.79 -14.63
CA GLY A 250 -4.62 -15.28 -13.72
C GLY A 250 -5.45 -16.36 -14.40
N ALA A 251 -5.79 -17.41 -13.65
CA ALA A 251 -6.63 -18.51 -14.15
C ALA A 251 -8.05 -18.04 -14.51
N PHE A 252 -8.53 -17.01 -13.82
CA PHE A 252 -9.81 -16.37 -14.09
C PHE A 252 -9.61 -15.11 -14.93
N SER A 253 -10.52 -14.89 -15.88
CA SER A 253 -10.64 -13.61 -16.57
C SER A 253 -10.76 -12.47 -15.56
N PHE A 254 -10.16 -11.32 -15.88
CA PHE A 254 -10.23 -10.14 -15.03
C PHE A 254 -11.70 -9.81 -14.72
N THR A 255 -12.10 -9.99 -13.47
CA THR A 255 -13.42 -9.60 -12.99
C THR A 255 -13.36 -8.14 -12.57
N VAL A 256 -14.14 -7.30 -13.23
CA VAL A 256 -14.29 -5.91 -12.79
C VAL A 256 -14.81 -5.95 -11.36
N GLN A 257 -14.14 -5.23 -10.46
CA GLN A 257 -14.59 -5.12 -9.08
C GLN A 257 -16.05 -4.66 -9.10
N PRO A 258 -16.97 -5.33 -8.38
CA PRO A 258 -18.35 -4.87 -8.32
C PRO A 258 -18.33 -3.42 -7.84
N LEU A 259 -19.27 -2.61 -8.33
CA LEU A 259 -19.40 -1.26 -7.83
C LEU A 259 -19.53 -1.39 -6.31
N SER A 260 -18.55 -0.87 -5.53
CA SER A 260 -18.63 -0.86 -4.07
C SER A 260 -20.00 -0.31 -3.79
N GLY A 261 -20.87 -1.15 -3.21
CA GLY A 261 -22.29 -0.88 -3.13
C GLY A 261 -22.45 0.56 -2.67
N TYR A 262 -23.31 1.32 -3.32
CA TYR A 262 -23.89 2.49 -2.67
C TYR A 262 -24.33 1.98 -1.31
N GLN A 263 -23.50 2.18 -0.28
CA GLN A 263 -23.97 2.22 1.07
C GLN A 263 -24.84 3.46 0.99
N LEU A 264 -26.13 3.21 0.72
CA LEU A 264 -27.18 4.16 0.96
C LEU A 264 -26.87 4.60 2.39
N SER A 265 -26.22 5.76 2.52
CA SER A 265 -25.70 6.24 3.78
C SER A 265 -26.89 6.20 4.69
N ASN A 266 -26.96 5.21 5.60
CA ASN A 266 -28.21 4.76 6.23
C ASN A 266 -29.10 5.99 6.37
N PHE A 267 -30.08 6.15 5.46
CA PHE A 267 -30.95 7.32 5.54
C PHE A 267 -31.45 7.25 6.95
N TYR A 268 -31.18 8.33 7.69
CA TYR A 268 -31.47 8.54 9.10
C TYR A 268 -32.26 7.37 9.64
N LYS A 269 -31.70 6.54 10.53
CA LYS A 269 -32.55 5.63 11.32
C LYS A 269 -33.71 6.51 11.76
N ASP A 270 -34.87 6.32 11.14
CA ASP A 270 -36.04 7.10 11.49
C ASP A 270 -36.22 6.73 12.95
N ASP A 271 -35.87 7.65 13.85
CA ASP A 271 -36.31 7.56 15.23
C ASP A 271 -37.82 7.82 15.14
N ILE A 272 -38.54 6.76 14.75
CA ILE A 272 -40.00 6.66 14.68
C ILE A 272 -40.62 6.99 16.06
N GLY A 273 -39.80 7.17 17.10
CA GLY A 273 -40.19 7.59 18.44
C GLY A 273 -40.28 9.11 18.69
N MET A 274 -39.93 10.00 17.74
CA MET A 274 -39.90 11.46 17.99
C MET A 274 -40.80 12.30 17.05
N THR A 275 -41.90 11.73 16.56
CA THR A 275 -42.98 12.52 15.96
C THR A 275 -44.29 12.15 16.65
N THR A 276 -44.54 12.73 17.83
CA THR A 276 -45.89 12.73 18.40
C THR A 276 -46.70 13.76 17.63
N GLU A 277 -47.78 13.32 16.98
CA GLU A 277 -48.76 14.21 16.37
C GLU A 277 -49.30 15.13 17.47
N MET A 278 -49.00 16.42 17.39
CA MET A 278 -49.66 17.41 18.24
C MET A 278 -51.10 17.50 17.75
N GLY A 279 -52.07 17.28 18.63
CA GLY A 279 -53.49 17.41 18.29
C GLY A 279 -53.82 18.81 17.78
N ASP A 280 -54.81 18.89 16.88
CA ASP A 280 -55.26 20.16 16.33
C ASP A 280 -55.62 21.15 17.45
N PRO A 281 -55.22 22.44 17.34
CA PRO A 281 -55.53 23.44 18.34
C PRO A 281 -57.05 23.56 18.52
N THR A 282 -57.48 23.80 19.76
CA THR A 282 -58.90 23.98 20.03
C THR A 282 -59.37 25.37 19.54
N PRO A 283 -60.67 25.59 19.30
CA PRO A 283 -61.19 26.91 18.91
C PRO A 283 -60.84 28.04 19.90
N GLU A 284 -60.60 27.69 21.17
CA GLU A 284 -60.19 28.64 22.21
C GLU A 284 -58.73 29.07 22.03
N ASP A 285 -57.83 28.12 21.72
CA ASP A 285 -56.42 28.39 21.42
C ASP A 285 -56.24 29.25 20.16
N GLU A 286 -57.08 29.02 19.15
CA GLU A 286 -57.10 29.83 17.92
C GLU A 286 -57.50 31.29 18.20
N LEU A 287 -58.50 31.51 19.06
CA LEU A 287 -58.94 32.85 19.46
C LEU A 287 -57.83 33.59 20.22
N GLU A 288 -57.16 32.90 21.13
CA GLU A 288 -56.03 33.48 21.88
C GLU A 288 -54.86 33.82 20.95
N TYR A 289 -54.55 32.93 20.01
CA TYR A 289 -53.54 33.17 18.98
C TYR A 289 -53.90 34.40 18.12
N LEU A 290 -55.14 34.49 17.64
CA LEU A 290 -55.62 35.62 16.84
C LEU A 290 -55.53 36.94 17.63
N ALA A 291 -55.84 36.93 18.92
CA ALA A 291 -55.69 38.10 19.79
C ALA A 291 -54.22 38.53 19.91
N ILE A 292 -53.30 37.58 20.10
CA ILE A 292 -51.86 37.84 20.14
C ILE A 292 -51.37 38.41 18.81
N VAL A 293 -51.80 37.85 17.68
CA VAL A 293 -51.44 38.31 16.33
C VAL A 293 -51.94 39.72 16.08
N ASN A 294 -53.19 40.04 16.45
CA ASN A 294 -53.75 41.37 16.29
C ASN A 294 -53.03 42.40 17.16
N LYS A 295 -52.71 42.07 18.42
CA LYS A 295 -51.90 42.92 19.29
C LYS A 295 -50.50 43.19 18.72
N ARG A 296 -49.88 42.19 18.08
CA ARG A 296 -48.59 42.35 17.37
C ARG A 296 -48.72 43.24 16.12
N LYS A 297 -49.80 43.09 15.34
CA LYS A 297 -50.10 43.96 14.20
C LYS A 297 -50.29 45.41 14.65
N GLU A 298 -51.07 45.66 15.70
CA GLU A 298 -51.23 47.01 16.26
C GLU A 298 -49.92 47.60 16.76
N ARG A 299 -49.08 46.83 17.47
CA ARG A 299 -47.74 47.29 17.87
C ARG A 299 -46.86 47.61 16.67
N ARG A 300 -46.90 46.81 15.59
CA ARG A 300 -46.20 47.11 14.33
C ARG A 300 -46.73 48.38 13.66
N SER A 301 -48.04 48.58 13.62
CA SER A 301 -48.65 49.80 13.06
C SER A 301 -48.31 51.04 13.88
N ARG A 302 -48.35 50.95 15.22
CA ARG A 302 -47.90 52.03 16.12
C ARG A 302 -46.40 52.34 15.96
N ARG A 303 -45.56 51.32 15.76
CA ARG A 303 -44.13 51.50 15.44
C ARG A 303 -43.91 52.18 14.09
N LYS A 304 -44.72 51.89 13.07
CA LYS A 304 -44.66 52.58 11.76
C LYS A 304 -45.11 54.03 11.82
N ILE A 305 -46.08 54.38 12.67
CA ILE A 305 -46.55 55.76 12.83
C ILE A 305 -45.51 56.66 13.53
N ASN A 306 -44.69 56.10 14.41
CA ASN A 306 -43.63 56.86 15.12
C ASN A 306 -42.25 56.85 14.42
N ALA A 307 -42.12 56.23 13.23
CA ALA A 307 -40.86 56.05 12.52
C ALA A 307 -40.71 56.96 11.27
N LEU A 308 -41.21 58.20 11.34
CA LEU A 308 -40.80 59.26 10.42
C LEU A 308 -40.17 60.40 11.23
N ARG A 309 -38.93 60.20 11.67
CA ARG A 309 -37.95 61.28 11.82
C ARG A 309 -36.87 61.06 10.78
N PRO A 310 -36.44 62.11 10.05
CA PRO A 310 -35.42 61.97 9.02
C PRO A 310 -34.10 61.52 9.65
N PHE A 311 -33.44 60.59 8.97
CA PHE A 311 -32.17 59.97 9.35
C PHE A 311 -31.08 61.05 9.56
N SER A 312 -30.52 61.14 10.77
CA SER A 312 -29.34 61.93 11.09
C SER A 312 -28.16 60.98 11.29
N ALA A 313 -27.09 61.15 10.52
CA ALA A 313 -25.90 60.30 10.53
C ALA A 313 -24.96 60.60 11.72
N ALA A 314 -25.50 60.59 12.95
CA ALA A 314 -24.73 60.89 14.17
C ALA A 314 -24.94 59.88 15.32
N ASP A 315 -25.81 58.88 15.17
CA ASP A 315 -26.05 57.87 16.20
C ASP A 315 -25.41 56.53 15.77
N GLU A 316 -24.08 56.53 15.65
CA GLU A 316 -23.28 55.32 15.82
C GLU A 316 -23.05 55.13 17.33
N ASP A 317 -23.00 53.88 17.77
CA ASP A 317 -22.77 53.42 19.15
C ASP A 317 -24.00 53.39 20.07
N GLU A 318 -24.81 52.32 19.96
CA GLU A 318 -25.33 51.54 21.10
C GLU A 318 -26.28 50.43 20.60
N GLU A 319 -25.74 49.24 20.31
CA GLU A 319 -26.36 47.93 20.64
C GLU A 319 -25.44 46.78 20.15
N ARG A 320 -24.18 46.83 20.61
CA ARG A 320 -23.54 45.64 21.17
C ARG A 320 -24.40 45.28 22.38
N ILE A 321 -25.13 44.17 22.36
CA ILE A 321 -25.65 43.35 23.48
C ILE A 321 -26.89 42.63 22.95
N LEU A 322 -26.68 41.43 22.41
CA LEU A 322 -27.59 40.26 22.39
C LEU A 322 -27.09 39.22 21.36
N ASN A 323 -25.79 38.94 21.39
CA ASN A 323 -25.22 37.69 20.87
C ASN A 323 -24.55 36.96 22.05
N GLN A 324 -25.38 36.52 22.99
CA GLN A 324 -25.04 35.46 23.93
C GLN A 324 -26.10 34.38 23.75
N HIS A 325 -25.85 33.48 22.80
CA HIS A 325 -26.42 32.16 22.82
C HIS A 325 -25.36 31.25 23.43
N ASP A 326 -25.65 30.78 24.64
CA ASP A 326 -24.95 29.70 25.31
C ASP A 326 -25.08 28.42 24.47
N TYR A 327 -23.94 27.82 24.17
CA TYR A 327 -23.84 26.40 23.85
C TYR A 327 -23.31 25.72 25.12
N GLU A 328 -24.18 25.00 25.82
CA GLU A 328 -23.78 23.79 26.56
C GLU A 328 -23.98 22.57 25.65
#